data_AF-A0A8T9BVB0-F1
#
_entry.id   AF-A0A8T9BVB0-F1
#
_cell.length_a   1.000
_cell.length_b   1.000
_cell.length_c   1.000
_cell.angle_alpha   90.00
_cell.angle_beta   90.00
_cell.angle_gamma   90.00
#
_symmetry.space_group_name_H-M   'P 1'
#
loop_
_entity.id
_entity.type
_entity.pdbx_description
1 polymer ?
#
loop_
_entity_poly.entity_id
_entity_poly.type
_entity_poly.pdbx_seq_one_letter_code
_entity_poly.pdbx_strand_id
1 'polypeptide(L)'
;MAIVGINTAQALPKFLLPRLSWQTASATNHTIRALSTASTSYNAPPRPMNVSESRQIARRRDNGLPQQKSSILQSPSHHRAFHATARQARDHHFDTLKFVQRLEEEGFTEAQSVAMMKVLSDVIEESIQNLTRTMVLREDQAKATYTQKVDFAKLRSELLSADSTESATTRASHERLTNDLAKLNARLRDEVTRTQSSVRLDLNLEKGRIREEANVQELKIKETETKIEQEVAGLREKLEAVKFQTLQWLMGVCTGMYRNALYMVIANGLDRYCGLDTRCLEIVDVGIPGQGFMDEKRFIFYDSF
;
A
#
# COMPACT_ATOMS: atom_id res chain seq x y z
N MET A 1 19.09 0.66 54.10
CA MET A 1 17.70 0.35 53.72
C MET A 1 16.82 1.33 54.49
N ALA A 2 15.96 2.17 53.93
CA ALA A 2 15.39 2.27 52.60
C ALA A 2 15.09 3.76 52.27
N ILE A 3 14.95 4.02 50.98
CA ILE A 3 14.81 5.30 50.31
C ILE A 3 13.32 5.62 50.19
N VAL A 4 12.90 6.86 50.47
CA VAL A 4 11.65 7.43 49.91
C VAL A 4 11.92 8.87 49.51
N GLY A 5 12.07 9.09 48.20
CA GLY A 5 12.15 10.41 47.58
C GLY A 5 10.77 11.01 47.40
N ILE A 6 10.63 12.28 47.79
CA ILE A 6 9.42 13.08 47.60
C ILE A 6 9.65 13.95 46.36
N ASN A 7 8.94 13.62 45.27
CA ASN A 7 8.88 14.42 44.05
C ASN A 7 8.02 15.67 44.29
N THR A 8 8.64 16.85 44.34
CA THR A 8 7.94 18.13 44.33
C THR A 8 7.84 18.67 42.90
N ALA A 9 6.87 18.16 42.13
CA ALA A 9 6.42 18.82 40.91
C ALA A 9 5.53 20.02 41.32
N GLN A 10 6.11 21.21 41.40
CA GLN A 10 5.34 22.46 41.55
C GLN A 10 4.49 22.69 40.30
N ALA A 11 3.20 22.38 40.41
CA ALA A 11 2.20 22.65 39.39
C ALA A 11 1.91 24.16 39.34
N LEU A 12 2.24 24.78 38.21
CA LEU A 12 1.88 26.16 37.87
C LEU A 12 0.34 26.34 37.90
N PRO A 13 -0.20 27.43 38.46
CA PRO A 13 -1.64 27.64 38.57
C PRO A 13 -2.30 27.93 37.20
N LYS A 14 -3.41 27.25 36.94
CA LYS A 14 -4.11 27.10 35.64
C LYS A 14 -4.96 28.31 35.19
N PHE A 15 -4.55 29.55 35.47
CA PHE A 15 -5.32 30.75 35.06
C PHE A 15 -4.77 31.47 33.81
N LEU A 16 -3.81 30.89 33.09
CA LEU A 16 -3.17 31.51 31.91
C LEU A 16 -3.35 30.75 30.58
N LEU A 17 -4.38 29.90 30.43
CA LEU A 17 -4.64 29.23 29.15
C LEU A 17 -5.99 29.66 28.55
N PRO A 18 -6.02 30.22 27.33
CA PRO A 18 -7.25 30.50 26.58
C PRO A 18 -7.99 29.19 26.29
N ARG A 19 -9.27 29.13 26.64
CA ARG A 19 -10.13 27.96 26.42
C ARG A 19 -10.42 27.80 24.92
N LEU A 20 -9.70 26.91 24.24
CA LEU A 20 -10.24 26.21 23.07
C LEU A 20 -10.69 24.82 23.51
N SER A 21 -12.01 24.63 23.52
CA SER A 21 -12.67 23.37 23.80
C SER A 21 -12.39 22.36 22.67
N TRP A 22 -11.64 21.31 22.97
CA TRP A 22 -11.74 20.06 22.24
C TRP A 22 -12.98 19.33 22.75
N GLN A 23 -14.06 19.34 21.96
CA GLN A 23 -15.18 18.43 22.16
C GLN A 23 -14.91 17.17 21.33
N THR A 24 -14.60 16.07 22.01
CA THR A 24 -14.75 14.71 21.46
C THR A 24 -16.22 14.32 21.61
N ALA A 25 -16.97 14.38 20.51
CA ALA A 25 -18.31 13.80 20.47
C ALA A 25 -18.19 12.27 20.31
N SER A 26 -18.66 11.55 21.33
CA SER A 26 -19.03 10.14 21.24
C SER A 26 -20.27 10.03 20.36
N ALA A 27 -20.21 9.22 19.29
CA ALA A 27 -21.37 8.88 18.47
C ALA A 27 -21.54 7.36 18.46
N THR A 28 -22.62 6.94 19.10
CA THR A 28 -23.18 5.59 19.14
C THR A 28 -23.80 5.18 17.80
N ASN A 29 -23.44 3.97 17.37
CA ASN A 29 -24.18 2.97 16.58
C ASN A 29 -25.34 3.42 15.67
N HIS A 30 -25.12 3.29 14.36
CA HIS A 30 -26.19 3.02 13.41
C HIS A 30 -25.86 1.87 12.45
N THR A 31 -26.93 1.12 12.21
CA THR A 31 -27.12 -0.16 11.53
C THR A 31 -26.66 -0.25 10.08
N ILE A 32 -26.15 -1.43 9.74
CA ILE A 32 -25.78 -1.93 8.42
C ILE A 32 -27.00 -1.88 7.47
N ARG A 33 -26.83 -1.25 6.30
CA ARG A 33 -27.68 -1.48 5.11
C ARG A 33 -26.78 -1.80 3.92
N ALA A 34 -26.84 -3.06 3.49
CA ALA A 34 -26.19 -3.57 2.31
C ALA A 34 -26.86 -3.01 1.04
N LEU A 35 -26.05 -2.59 0.07
CA LEU A 35 -26.51 -2.41 -1.31
C LEU A 35 -25.55 -3.14 -2.25
N SER A 36 -26.15 -4.03 -3.03
CA SER A 36 -25.58 -4.93 -4.02
C SER A 36 -24.85 -4.16 -5.12
N THR A 37 -23.63 -4.59 -5.47
CA THR A 37 -23.04 -4.27 -6.78
C THR A 37 -22.72 -5.56 -7.49
N ALA A 38 -23.46 -5.79 -8.57
CA ALA A 38 -23.21 -6.85 -9.53
C ALA A 38 -21.97 -6.49 -10.36
N SER A 39 -21.21 -7.54 -10.66
CA SER A 39 -20.04 -7.60 -11.52
C SER A 39 -20.40 -7.35 -13.00
N THR A 40 -19.52 -6.66 -13.74
CA THR A 40 -19.30 -6.95 -15.17
C THR A 40 -17.85 -6.67 -15.55
N SER A 41 -17.31 -7.65 -16.27
CA SER A 41 -15.94 -7.88 -16.71
C SER A 41 -15.62 -7.16 -18.04
N TYR A 42 -14.40 -6.62 -18.11
CA TYR A 42 -13.47 -6.44 -19.24
C TYR A 42 -13.97 -6.56 -20.71
N ASN A 43 -13.70 -5.53 -21.52
CA ASN A 43 -12.94 -5.63 -22.79
C ASN A 43 -12.60 -4.24 -23.39
N ALA A 44 -11.33 -4.05 -23.77
CA ALA A 44 -10.73 -2.82 -24.34
C ALA A 44 -11.04 -2.64 -25.85
N PRO A 45 -10.76 -1.48 -26.49
CA PRO A 45 -9.39 -1.13 -26.94
C PRO A 45 -9.02 0.38 -26.85
N PRO A 46 -7.73 0.76 -27.01
CA PRO A 46 -7.29 2.16 -26.98
C PRO A 46 -7.39 2.82 -28.37
N ARG A 47 -7.81 4.08 -28.42
CA ARG A 47 -7.81 4.92 -29.65
C ARG A 47 -7.27 6.33 -29.34
N PRO A 48 -6.81 7.10 -30.34
CA PRO A 48 -5.47 7.67 -30.36
C PRO A 48 -5.44 9.18 -30.07
N MET A 49 -4.23 9.69 -29.87
CA MET A 49 -3.90 11.11 -29.81
C MET A 49 -4.32 11.89 -31.06
N ASN A 50 -4.85 13.10 -30.84
CA ASN A 50 -4.69 14.34 -31.61
C ASN A 50 -5.06 15.47 -30.63
N VAL A 51 -4.13 16.29 -30.15
CA VAL A 51 -3.51 17.49 -30.76
C VAL A 51 -4.52 18.54 -31.22
N SER A 52 -4.25 19.76 -30.74
CA SER A 52 -4.84 21.09 -31.01
C SER A 52 -6.17 21.45 -30.33
N GLU A 53 -6.09 22.24 -29.25
CA GLU A 53 -6.43 23.68 -29.35
C GLU A 53 -5.97 24.46 -28.11
N SER A 54 -5.26 25.55 -28.39
CA SER A 54 -4.67 26.48 -27.43
C SER A 54 -5.71 27.48 -26.94
N ARG A 55 -5.88 27.60 -25.61
CA ARG A 55 -6.41 28.84 -25.00
C ARG A 55 -5.26 29.58 -24.32
N GLN A 56 -4.76 30.57 -25.05
CA GLN A 56 -3.79 31.55 -24.59
C GLN A 56 -4.46 32.48 -23.57
N ILE A 57 -3.98 32.47 -22.32
CA ILE A 57 -4.20 33.57 -21.38
C ILE A 57 -3.07 34.57 -21.65
N ALA A 58 -3.46 35.71 -22.22
CA ALA A 58 -2.57 36.80 -22.58
C ALA A 58 -1.80 37.31 -21.34
N ARG A 59 -0.48 37.10 -21.36
CA ARG A 59 0.47 37.83 -20.50
C ARG A 59 0.53 39.27 -20.99
N ARG A 60 -0.03 40.20 -20.21
CA ARG A 60 0.28 41.63 -20.37
C ARG A 60 1.76 41.83 -19.99
N ARG A 61 2.50 42.30 -20.99
CA ARG A 61 3.85 42.82 -20.93
C ARG A 61 3.72 44.25 -20.42
N ASP A 62 4.30 44.54 -19.26
CA ASP A 62 4.59 45.92 -18.87
C ASP A 62 6.10 46.05 -18.65
N ASN A 63 6.67 47.05 -19.30
CA ASN A 63 8.09 47.36 -19.31
C ASN A 63 8.38 48.28 -18.12
N GLY A 64 9.30 47.89 -17.23
CA GLY A 64 9.79 48.74 -16.16
C GLY A 64 11.19 48.31 -15.69
N LEU A 65 12.10 49.29 -15.66
CA LEU A 65 13.53 49.25 -15.41
C LEU A 65 13.99 48.61 -14.07
N PRO A 66 15.31 48.34 -13.89
CA PRO A 66 15.83 47.47 -12.83
C PRO A 66 15.79 48.13 -11.46
N GLN A 67 15.24 47.40 -10.48
CA GLN A 67 15.16 47.84 -9.09
C GLN A 67 16.54 47.76 -8.43
N GLN A 68 17.18 48.91 -8.30
CA GLN A 68 18.36 49.11 -7.45
C GLN A 68 18.06 48.70 -6.00
N LYS A 69 19.02 47.99 -5.41
CA LYS A 69 19.09 47.75 -3.97
C LYS A 69 19.26 49.10 -3.25
N SER A 70 18.16 49.65 -2.75
CA SER A 70 18.21 50.80 -1.84
C SER A 70 18.54 50.30 -0.43
N SER A 71 19.77 50.54 -0.01
CA SER A 71 20.20 50.59 1.38
C SER A 71 19.20 51.38 2.24
N ILE A 72 18.74 50.78 3.35
CA ILE A 72 17.81 51.39 4.34
C ILE A 72 18.55 52.43 5.22
N LEU A 73 19.49 53.18 4.64
CA LEU A 73 20.29 54.20 5.29
C LEU A 73 20.23 55.49 4.47
N GLN A 74 19.03 56.04 4.30
CA GLN A 74 18.85 57.43 3.85
C GLN A 74 17.40 57.87 4.08
N SER A 75 17.09 58.25 5.32
CA SER A 75 15.97 59.16 5.60
C SER A 75 16.51 60.25 6.53
N PRO A 76 16.77 61.48 6.02
CA PRO A 76 17.24 62.59 6.82
C PRO A 76 16.08 63.38 7.45
N SER A 77 14.91 62.77 7.69
CA SER A 77 13.73 63.46 8.22
C SER A 77 13.32 63.01 9.62
N HIS A 78 14.29 62.59 10.44
CA HIS A 78 14.14 62.57 11.89
C HIS A 78 15.03 63.63 12.52
N HIS A 79 14.78 64.90 12.17
CA HIS A 79 15.07 65.97 13.10
C HIS A 79 14.25 65.70 14.35
N ARG A 80 14.90 65.10 15.35
CA ARG A 80 14.42 64.92 16.70
C ARG A 80 14.10 66.30 17.24
N ALA A 81 12.87 66.75 17.04
CA ALA A 81 12.32 67.87 17.78
C ALA A 81 12.17 67.40 19.23
N PHE A 82 13.27 67.52 19.97
CA PHE A 82 13.19 67.60 21.41
C PHE A 82 12.38 68.85 21.73
N HIS A 83 11.07 68.70 21.83
CA HIS A 83 10.25 69.69 22.48
C HIS A 83 10.56 69.59 23.98
N ALA A 84 11.66 70.22 24.38
CA ALA A 84 11.77 70.74 25.74
C ALA A 84 10.68 71.82 25.81
N THR A 85 9.55 71.50 26.43
CA THR A 85 8.60 72.54 26.85
C THR A 85 9.43 73.60 27.57
N ALA A 86 9.48 74.81 27.01
CA ALA A 86 10.20 75.93 27.63
C ALA A 86 9.77 75.98 29.09
N ARG A 87 10.74 76.01 30.02
CA ARG A 87 10.44 76.16 31.45
C ARG A 87 9.67 77.48 31.57
N GLN A 88 8.34 77.42 31.64
CA GLN A 88 7.56 78.56 32.07
C GLN A 88 7.98 78.80 33.51
N ALA A 89 8.62 79.94 33.76
CA ALA A 89 8.84 80.42 35.10
C ALA A 89 7.46 80.46 35.76
N ARG A 90 7.26 79.62 36.78
CA ARG A 90 6.03 79.62 37.56
C ARG A 90 6.01 80.91 38.36
N ASP A 91 5.41 81.95 37.78
CA ASP A 91 5.34 83.27 38.39
C ASP A 91 4.18 83.38 39.39
N HIS A 92 3.88 82.29 40.08
CA HIS A 92 2.78 82.21 41.05
C HIS A 92 3.41 81.96 42.42
N HIS A 93 3.98 83.01 42.98
CA HIS A 93 4.39 83.03 44.37
C HIS A 93 3.13 83.21 45.21
N PHE A 94 2.82 82.22 46.05
CA PHE A 94 1.66 82.31 46.94
C PHE A 94 2.00 83.28 48.08
N ASP A 95 1.49 84.51 47.97
CA ASP A 95 1.74 85.60 48.92
C ASP A 95 0.78 85.48 50.11
N THR A 96 1.27 84.84 51.17
CA THR A 96 0.49 84.55 52.38
C THR A 96 0.07 85.82 53.12
N LEU A 97 0.88 86.89 53.04
CA LEU A 97 0.61 88.16 53.73
C LEU A 97 -0.50 88.95 53.04
N LYS A 98 -0.47 89.03 51.70
CA LYS A 98 -1.56 89.69 50.94
C LYS A 98 -2.89 88.98 51.12
N PHE A 99 -2.89 87.66 51.32
CA PHE A 99 -4.11 86.90 51.57
C PHE A 99 -4.72 87.22 52.94
N VAL A 100 -3.89 87.33 53.98
CA VAL A 100 -4.31 87.73 55.33
C VAL A 100 -4.82 89.17 55.35
N GLN A 101 -4.12 90.11 54.71
CA GLN A 101 -4.55 91.52 54.62
C GLN A 101 -5.91 91.68 53.94
N ARG A 102 -6.17 90.94 52.85
CA ARG A 102 -7.49 90.96 52.19
C ARG A 102 -8.61 90.39 53.06
N LEU A 103 -8.33 89.37 53.85
CA LEU A 103 -9.33 88.82 54.78
C LEU A 103 -9.65 89.81 55.90
N GLU A 104 -8.65 90.55 56.38
CA GLU A 104 -8.84 91.63 57.37
C GLU A 104 -9.65 92.79 56.79
N GLU A 105 -9.41 93.19 55.53
CA GLU A 105 -10.19 94.20 54.81
C GLU A 105 -11.67 93.81 54.65
N GLU A 106 -11.97 92.52 54.51
CA GLU A 106 -13.33 91.95 54.41
C GLU A 106 -13.99 91.69 55.79
N GLY A 107 -13.36 92.14 56.88
CA GLY A 107 -13.95 92.13 58.23
C GLY A 107 -13.63 90.91 59.09
N PHE A 108 -12.66 90.07 58.71
CA PHE A 108 -12.15 89.01 59.57
C PHE A 108 -11.13 89.54 60.58
N THR A 109 -11.09 88.94 61.78
CA THR A 109 -10.03 89.25 62.75
C THR A 109 -8.70 88.66 62.29
N GLU A 110 -7.58 89.33 62.56
CA GLU A 110 -6.22 88.87 62.21
C GLU A 110 -5.99 87.40 62.60
N ALA A 111 -6.40 87.01 63.81
CA ALA A 111 -6.28 85.62 64.28
C ALA A 111 -7.08 84.62 63.43
N GLN A 112 -8.26 84.97 62.94
CA GLN A 112 -9.08 84.14 62.06
C GLN A 112 -8.49 84.06 60.65
N SER A 113 -8.00 85.18 60.12
CA SER A 113 -7.33 85.26 58.81
C SER A 113 -6.08 84.39 58.77
N VAL A 114 -5.25 84.45 59.83
CA VAL A 114 -4.05 83.60 59.98
C VAL A 114 -4.42 82.13 60.13
N ALA A 115 -5.49 81.79 60.85
CA ALA A 115 -5.95 80.40 60.99
C ALA A 115 -6.43 79.81 59.66
N MET A 116 -7.21 80.57 58.88
CA MET A 116 -7.69 80.16 57.56
C MET A 116 -6.53 79.94 56.58
N MET A 117 -5.53 80.82 56.63
CA MET A 117 -4.32 80.73 55.82
C MET A 117 -3.52 79.43 56.09
N LYS A 118 -3.45 79.00 57.36
CA LYS A 118 -2.80 77.73 57.74
C LYS A 118 -3.51 76.52 57.15
N VAL A 119 -4.83 76.45 57.28
CA VAL A 119 -5.65 75.37 56.70
C VAL A 119 -5.49 75.31 55.18
N LEU A 120 -5.49 76.47 54.50
CA LEU A 120 -5.31 76.51 53.06
C LEU A 120 -3.90 76.05 52.65
N SER A 121 -2.88 76.39 53.43
CA SER A 121 -1.51 75.91 53.21
C SER A 121 -1.42 74.39 53.30
N ASP A 122 -2.08 73.80 54.30
CA ASP A 122 -2.11 72.35 54.51
C ASP A 122 -2.81 71.62 53.34
N VAL A 123 -3.96 72.13 52.86
CA VAL A 123 -4.69 71.55 51.71
C VAL A 123 -3.89 71.69 50.41
N ILE A 124 -3.19 72.81 50.21
CA ILE A 124 -2.34 73.02 49.02
C ILE A 124 -1.15 72.06 49.05
N GLU A 125 -0.49 71.90 50.20
CA GLU A 125 0.64 70.99 50.36
C GLU A 125 0.22 69.53 50.10
N GLU A 126 -0.91 69.09 50.66
CA GLU A 126 -1.48 67.77 50.40
C GLU A 126 -1.81 67.57 48.90
N SER A 127 -2.39 68.59 48.26
CA SER A 127 -2.72 68.56 46.83
C SER A 127 -1.48 68.46 45.94
N ILE A 128 -0.42 69.24 46.25
CA ILE A 128 0.85 69.20 45.52
C ILE A 128 1.52 67.82 45.68
N GLN A 129 1.52 67.26 46.89
CA GLN A 129 2.06 65.92 47.14
C GLN A 129 1.28 64.83 46.39
N ASN A 130 -0.06 64.92 46.36
CA ASN A 130 -0.89 63.98 45.61
C ASN A 130 -0.64 64.05 44.09
N LEU A 131 -0.51 65.27 43.55
CA LEU A 131 -0.20 65.48 42.13
C LEU A 131 1.20 64.97 41.77
N THR A 132 2.21 65.35 42.57
CA THR A 132 3.60 64.95 42.30
C THR A 132 3.84 63.46 42.43
N ARG A 133 3.06 62.73 43.24
CA ARG A 133 3.14 61.26 43.36
C ARG A 133 2.87 60.50 42.05
N THR A 134 2.05 61.06 41.16
CA THR A 134 1.69 60.44 39.87
C THR A 134 2.48 61.01 38.70
N MET A 135 3.23 62.09 38.91
CA MET A 135 4.07 62.71 37.89
C MET A 135 5.43 62.01 37.78
N VAL A 136 5.97 61.97 36.57
CA VAL A 136 7.29 61.41 36.29
C VAL A 136 8.17 62.51 35.71
N LEU A 137 9.43 62.55 36.13
CA LEU A 137 10.41 63.46 35.55
C LEU A 137 10.61 63.15 34.07
N ARG A 138 10.75 64.20 33.25
CA ARG A 138 10.96 64.04 31.80
C ARG A 138 12.21 63.24 31.46
N GLU A 139 13.24 63.32 32.31
CA GLU A 139 14.47 62.53 32.18
C GLU A 139 14.21 61.03 32.35
N ASP A 140 13.51 60.65 33.43
CA ASP A 140 13.16 59.25 33.70
C ASP A 140 12.23 58.68 32.61
N GLN A 141 11.26 59.48 32.16
CA GLN A 141 10.40 59.11 31.04
C GLN A 141 11.21 58.88 29.76
N ALA A 142 12.17 59.76 29.46
CA ALA A 142 13.03 59.64 28.28
C ALA A 142 13.95 58.41 28.37
N LYS A 143 14.49 58.13 29.56
CA LYS A 143 15.33 56.96 29.83
C LYS A 143 14.55 55.66 29.66
N ALA A 144 13.36 55.55 30.26
CA ALA A 144 12.48 54.40 30.12
C ALA A 144 12.06 54.16 28.65
N THR A 145 11.78 55.24 27.92
CA THR A 145 11.47 55.15 26.48
C THR A 145 12.68 54.68 25.67
N TYR A 146 13.89 55.11 26.04
CA TYR A 146 15.11 54.69 25.37
C TYR A 146 15.39 53.20 25.59
N THR A 147 15.32 52.72 26.85
CA THR A 147 15.51 51.30 27.16
C THR A 147 14.49 50.44 26.43
N GLN A 148 13.22 50.84 26.45
CA GLN A 148 12.16 50.13 25.73
C GLN A 148 12.45 50.03 24.22
N LYS A 149 12.97 51.09 23.59
CA LYS A 149 13.34 51.07 22.17
C LYS A 149 14.51 50.13 21.88
N VAL A 150 15.52 50.10 22.75
CA VAL A 150 16.65 49.18 22.62
C VAL A 150 16.19 47.74 22.80
N ASP A 151 15.33 47.46 23.77
CA ASP A 151 14.78 46.13 24.02
C ASP A 151 13.95 45.65 22.83
N PHE A 152 13.11 46.50 22.24
CA PHE A 152 12.38 46.16 21.01
C PHE A 152 13.29 45.89 19.82
N ALA A 153 14.37 46.66 19.66
CA ALA A 153 15.35 46.42 18.62
C ALA A 153 16.06 45.07 18.80
N LYS A 154 16.42 44.74 20.05
CA LYS A 154 17.05 43.47 20.40
C LYS A 154 16.10 42.28 20.18
N LEU A 155 14.87 42.34 20.69
CA LEU A 155 13.86 41.31 20.50
C LEU A 155 13.57 41.07 19.02
N ARG A 156 13.50 42.14 18.22
CA ARG A 156 13.33 42.02 16.77
C ARG A 156 14.51 41.31 16.12
N SER A 157 15.74 41.62 16.52
CA SER A 157 16.94 40.97 15.98
C SER A 157 16.99 39.48 16.35
N GLU A 158 16.67 39.14 17.60
CA GLU A 158 16.61 37.76 18.08
C GLU A 158 15.51 36.98 17.36
N LEU A 159 14.32 37.57 17.19
CA LEU A 159 13.21 36.96 16.45
C LEU A 159 13.59 36.67 15.00
N LEU A 160 14.17 37.65 14.29
CA LEU A 160 14.59 37.45 12.90
C LEU A 160 15.68 36.39 12.77
N SER A 161 16.61 36.35 13.74
CA SER A 161 17.64 35.31 13.76
C SER A 161 17.05 33.93 14.03
N ALA A 162 16.12 33.80 14.98
CA ALA A 162 15.46 32.54 15.31
C ALA A 162 14.56 32.04 14.17
N ASP A 163 13.78 32.93 13.55
CA ASP A 163 12.94 32.60 12.39
C ASP A 163 13.79 32.13 11.20
N SER A 164 14.91 32.81 10.92
CA SER A 164 15.82 32.40 9.85
C SER A 164 16.47 31.04 10.12
N THR A 165 16.84 30.72 11.37
CA THR A 165 17.45 29.42 11.70
C THR A 165 16.42 28.30 11.71
N GLU A 166 15.21 28.55 12.23
CA GLU A 166 14.10 27.59 12.18
C GLU A 166 13.67 27.29 10.74
N SER A 167 13.55 28.32 9.90
CA SER A 167 13.24 28.16 8.48
C SER A 167 14.32 27.35 7.76
N ALA A 168 15.61 27.63 8.03
CA ALA A 168 16.72 26.89 7.44
C ALA A 168 16.75 25.42 7.87
N THR A 169 16.53 25.14 9.16
CA THR A 169 16.51 23.76 9.69
C THR A 169 15.31 22.98 9.17
N THR A 170 14.13 23.61 9.09
CA THR A 170 12.91 23.01 8.50
C THR A 170 13.10 22.71 7.02
N ARG A 171 13.71 23.63 6.27
CA ARG A 171 14.01 23.38 4.85
C ARG A 171 15.01 22.24 4.67
N ALA A 172 16.07 22.21 5.48
CA ALA A 172 17.07 21.13 5.42
C ALA A 172 16.46 19.77 5.77
N SER A 173 15.58 19.69 6.77
CA SER A 173 14.89 18.45 7.12
C SER A 173 13.91 18.01 6.03
N HIS A 174 13.19 18.96 5.42
CA HIS A 174 12.29 18.68 4.30
C HIS A 174 13.05 18.15 3.07
N GLU A 175 14.18 18.76 2.70
CA GLU A 175 15.03 18.27 1.60
C GLU A 175 15.58 16.87 1.89
N ARG A 176 16.00 16.61 3.13
CA ARG A 176 16.49 15.30 3.57
C ARG A 176 15.40 14.22 3.48
N LEU A 177 14.21 14.49 4.00
CA LEU A 177 13.05 13.59 3.93
C LEU A 177 12.62 13.33 2.49
N THR A 178 12.65 14.35 1.64
CA THR A 178 12.32 14.22 0.21
C THR A 178 13.32 13.29 -0.50
N ASN A 179 14.62 13.40 -0.19
CA ASN A 179 15.65 12.51 -0.71
C ASN A 179 15.48 11.07 -0.21
N ASP A 180 15.18 10.88 1.07
CA ASP A 180 14.93 9.56 1.65
C ASP A 180 13.69 8.90 1.03
N LEU A 181 12.63 9.68 0.79
CA LEU A 181 11.43 9.21 0.10
C LEU A 181 11.75 8.77 -1.34
N ALA A 182 12.51 9.57 -2.09
CA ALA A 182 12.93 9.21 -3.45
C ALA A 182 13.77 7.92 -3.46
N LYS A 183 14.69 7.76 -2.51
CA LYS A 183 15.53 6.57 -2.35
C LYS A 183 14.72 5.33 -1.98
N LEU A 184 13.77 5.45 -1.07
CA LEU A 184 12.87 4.35 -0.70
C LEU A 184 11.95 3.96 -1.86
N ASN A 185 11.45 4.93 -2.62
CA ASN A 185 10.62 4.66 -3.80
C ASN A 185 11.40 3.89 -4.88
N ALA A 186 12.64 4.32 -5.16
CA ALA A 186 13.51 3.60 -6.09
C ALA A 186 13.76 2.15 -5.64
N ARG A 187 14.15 1.95 -4.37
CA ARG A 187 14.36 0.61 -3.80
C ARG A 187 13.11 -0.27 -3.89
N LEU A 188 11.95 0.30 -3.58
CA LEU A 188 10.70 -0.45 -3.64
C LEU A 188 10.35 -0.86 -5.07
N ARG A 189 10.57 0.03 -6.05
CA ARG A 189 10.39 -0.30 -7.48
C ARG A 189 11.34 -1.41 -7.93
N ASP A 190 12.60 -1.35 -7.50
CA ASP A 190 13.59 -2.37 -7.82
C ASP A 190 13.21 -3.73 -7.20
N GLU A 191 12.78 -3.75 -5.93
CA GLU A 191 12.33 -4.98 -5.26
C GLU A 191 11.04 -5.55 -5.88
N VAL A 192 10.07 -4.69 -6.25
CA VAL A 192 8.87 -5.13 -6.97
C VAL A 192 9.23 -5.72 -8.32
N THR A 193 10.16 -5.11 -9.06
CA THR A 193 10.60 -5.61 -10.37
C THR A 193 11.36 -6.93 -10.24
N ARG A 194 12.21 -7.04 -9.22
CA ARG A 194 12.97 -8.26 -8.89
C ARG A 194 12.04 -9.41 -8.50
N THR A 195 11.10 -9.16 -7.58
CA THR A 195 10.12 -10.16 -7.14
C THR A 195 9.19 -10.56 -8.29
N GLN A 196 8.73 -9.62 -9.11
CA GLN A 196 7.95 -9.93 -10.31
C GLN A 196 8.72 -10.83 -11.29
N SER A 197 10.00 -10.55 -11.52
CA SER A 197 10.85 -11.35 -12.40
C SER A 197 11.09 -12.76 -11.83
N SER A 198 11.28 -12.87 -10.51
CA SER A 198 11.38 -14.15 -9.81
C SER A 198 10.11 -14.98 -9.97
N VAL A 199 8.94 -14.40 -9.68
CA VAL A 199 7.66 -15.12 -9.80
C VAL A 199 7.40 -15.55 -11.24
N ARG A 200 7.73 -14.72 -12.24
CA ARG A 200 7.63 -15.10 -13.65
C ARG A 200 8.52 -16.30 -13.98
N LEU A 201 9.75 -16.32 -13.49
CA LEU A 201 10.66 -17.46 -13.67
C LEU A 201 10.11 -18.71 -12.99
N ASP A 202 9.66 -18.60 -11.74
CA ASP A 202 9.10 -19.72 -10.97
C ASP A 202 7.91 -20.35 -11.70
N LEU A 203 6.98 -19.52 -12.18
CA LEU A 203 5.83 -19.99 -12.98
C LEU A 203 6.25 -20.64 -14.29
N ASN A 204 7.28 -20.11 -14.95
CA ASN A 204 7.78 -20.69 -16.20
C ASN A 204 8.44 -22.05 -15.97
N LEU A 205 9.24 -22.19 -14.91
CA LEU A 205 9.85 -23.46 -14.52
C LEU A 205 8.78 -24.47 -14.11
N GLU A 206 7.79 -24.05 -13.34
CA GLU A 206 6.69 -24.90 -12.91
C GLU A 206 5.82 -25.35 -14.09
N LYS A 207 5.55 -24.46 -15.06
CA LYS A 207 4.87 -24.82 -16.31
C LYS A 207 5.70 -25.84 -17.12
N GLY A 208 7.02 -25.70 -17.13
CA GLY A 208 7.93 -26.67 -17.72
C GLY A 208 7.85 -28.03 -17.03
N ARG A 209 7.87 -28.06 -15.70
CA ARG A 209 7.73 -29.26 -14.87
C ARG A 209 6.40 -29.98 -15.13
N ILE A 210 5.28 -29.25 -15.10
CA ILE A 210 3.95 -29.81 -15.37
C ILE A 210 3.90 -30.42 -16.78
N ARG A 211 4.50 -29.76 -17.78
CA ARG A 211 4.55 -30.28 -19.15
C ARG A 211 5.36 -31.57 -19.22
N GLU A 212 6.52 -31.62 -18.56
CA GLU A 212 7.34 -32.83 -18.54
C GLU A 212 6.63 -34.00 -17.84
N GLU A 213 5.99 -33.74 -16.70
CA GLU A 213 5.19 -34.74 -15.99
C GLU A 213 3.99 -35.22 -16.81
N ALA A 214 3.32 -34.33 -17.54
CA ALA A 214 2.26 -34.69 -18.47
C ALA A 214 2.77 -35.57 -19.62
N ASN A 215 3.92 -35.25 -20.22
CA ASN A 215 4.53 -36.07 -21.26
C ASN A 215 4.91 -37.46 -20.74
N VAL A 216 5.47 -37.55 -19.54
CA VAL A 216 5.80 -38.83 -18.89
C VAL A 216 4.54 -39.67 -18.65
N GLN A 217 3.45 -39.05 -18.21
CA GLN A 217 2.17 -39.74 -18.06
C GLN A 217 1.62 -40.20 -19.41
N GLU A 218 1.70 -39.37 -20.46
CA GLU A 218 1.28 -39.74 -21.81
C GLU A 218 2.06 -40.95 -22.35
N LEU A 219 3.38 -41.01 -22.13
CA LEU A 219 4.20 -42.15 -22.52
C LEU A 219 3.81 -43.42 -21.76
N LYS A 220 3.58 -43.33 -20.44
CA LYS A 220 3.11 -44.48 -19.64
C LYS A 220 1.76 -44.99 -20.12
N ILE A 221 0.84 -44.08 -20.48
CA ILE A 221 -0.47 -44.44 -21.03
C ILE A 221 -0.27 -45.20 -22.34
N LYS A 222 0.53 -44.68 -23.27
CA LYS A 222 0.83 -45.35 -24.55
C LYS A 222 1.47 -46.73 -24.36
N GLU A 223 2.41 -46.85 -23.42
CA GLU A 223 3.00 -48.15 -23.09
C GLU A 223 1.92 -49.13 -22.60
N THR A 224 1.04 -48.70 -21.68
CA THR A 224 -0.05 -49.56 -21.21
C THR A 224 -1.08 -49.89 -22.30
N GLU A 225 -1.37 -48.95 -23.20
CA GLU A 225 -2.24 -49.16 -24.36
C GLU A 225 -1.67 -50.25 -25.27
N THR A 226 -0.38 -50.18 -25.61
CA THR A 226 0.28 -51.24 -26.42
C THR A 226 0.30 -52.59 -25.72
N LYS A 227 0.47 -52.65 -24.39
CA LYS A 227 0.38 -53.90 -23.62
C LYS A 227 -1.03 -54.48 -23.67
N ILE A 228 -2.06 -53.64 -23.55
CA ILE A 228 -3.46 -54.08 -23.67
C ILE A 228 -3.73 -54.64 -25.08
N GLU A 229 -3.27 -53.95 -26.13
CA GLU A 229 -3.41 -54.44 -27.51
C GLU A 229 -2.73 -55.80 -27.72
N GLN A 230 -1.54 -56.00 -27.15
CA GLN A 230 -0.83 -57.28 -27.18
C GLN A 230 -1.59 -58.39 -26.45
N GLU A 231 -2.10 -58.12 -25.24
CA GLU A 231 -2.91 -59.08 -24.49
C GLU A 231 -4.22 -59.41 -25.23
N VAL A 232 -4.86 -58.43 -25.86
CA VAL A 232 -6.07 -58.63 -26.69
C VAL A 232 -5.77 -59.50 -27.91
N ALA A 233 -4.65 -59.27 -28.60
CA ALA A 233 -4.21 -60.11 -29.71
C ALA A 233 -3.92 -61.55 -29.25
N GLY A 234 -3.23 -61.72 -28.13
CA GLY A 234 -2.95 -63.03 -27.54
C GLY A 234 -4.23 -63.77 -27.10
N LEU A 235 -5.20 -63.06 -26.52
CA LEU A 235 -6.51 -63.64 -26.19
C LEU A 235 -7.29 -64.04 -27.45
N ARG A 236 -7.21 -63.25 -28.52
CA ARG A 236 -7.83 -63.58 -29.81
C ARG A 236 -7.22 -64.83 -30.42
N GLU A 237 -5.89 -64.95 -30.42
CA GLU A 237 -5.20 -66.16 -30.91
C GLU A 237 -5.61 -67.40 -30.11
N LYS A 238 -5.61 -67.32 -28.78
CA LYS A 238 -6.08 -68.39 -27.90
C LYS A 238 -7.53 -68.76 -28.20
N LEU A 239 -8.40 -67.78 -28.43
CA LEU A 239 -9.80 -68.01 -28.79
C LEU A 239 -9.93 -68.73 -30.14
N GLU A 240 -9.16 -68.32 -31.16
CA GLU A 240 -9.13 -68.98 -32.47
C GLU A 240 -8.61 -70.43 -32.35
N ALA A 241 -7.56 -70.67 -31.56
CA ALA A 241 -7.07 -72.01 -31.26
C ALA A 241 -8.14 -72.90 -30.58
N VAL A 242 -8.86 -72.37 -29.58
CA VAL A 242 -9.97 -73.09 -28.92
C VAL A 242 -11.10 -73.41 -29.91
N LYS A 243 -11.43 -72.49 -30.82
CA LYS A 243 -12.39 -72.75 -31.91
C LYS A 243 -11.93 -73.89 -32.82
N PHE A 244 -10.67 -73.90 -33.25
CA PHE A 244 -10.14 -75.01 -34.07
C PHE A 244 -10.13 -76.33 -33.31
N GLN A 245 -9.72 -76.34 -32.04
CA GLN A 245 -9.72 -77.54 -31.22
C GLN A 245 -11.13 -78.11 -31.04
N THR A 246 -12.13 -77.26 -30.76
CA THR A 246 -13.54 -77.70 -30.65
C THR A 246 -14.08 -78.23 -31.98
N LEU A 247 -13.75 -77.60 -33.11
CA LEU A 247 -14.10 -78.13 -34.44
C LEU A 247 -13.44 -79.49 -34.72
N GLN A 248 -12.17 -79.68 -34.33
CA GLN A 248 -11.48 -80.97 -34.45
C GLN A 248 -12.15 -82.06 -33.60
N TRP A 249 -12.49 -81.77 -32.34
CA TRP A 249 -13.25 -82.69 -31.48
C TRP A 249 -14.59 -83.07 -32.10
N LEU A 250 -15.34 -82.09 -32.62
CA LEU A 250 -16.61 -82.33 -33.29
C LEU A 250 -16.45 -83.28 -34.48
N MET A 251 -15.47 -83.02 -35.36
CA MET A 251 -15.17 -83.90 -36.49
C MET A 251 -14.76 -85.31 -36.07
N GLY A 252 -13.97 -85.44 -35.01
CA GLY A 252 -13.56 -86.74 -34.45
C GLY A 252 -14.73 -87.55 -33.90
N VAL A 253 -15.63 -86.91 -33.14
CA VAL A 253 -16.83 -87.57 -32.60
C VAL A 253 -17.78 -87.97 -33.74
N CYS A 254 -18.08 -87.08 -34.68
CA CYS A 254 -18.93 -87.40 -35.83
C CYS A 254 -18.35 -88.57 -36.63
N THR A 255 -17.06 -88.54 -37.00
CA THR A 255 -16.41 -89.63 -37.75
C THR A 255 -16.42 -90.94 -36.96
N GLY A 256 -16.22 -90.89 -35.64
CA GLY A 256 -16.34 -92.05 -34.75
C GLY A 256 -17.75 -92.64 -34.73
N MET A 257 -18.79 -91.80 -34.63
CA MET A 257 -20.19 -92.24 -34.68
C MET A 257 -20.54 -92.85 -36.04
N TYR A 258 -20.16 -92.22 -37.15
CA TYR A 258 -20.37 -92.75 -38.49
C TYR A 258 -19.69 -94.11 -38.67
N ARG A 259 -18.45 -94.25 -38.19
CA ARG A 259 -17.71 -95.52 -38.25
C ARG A 259 -18.40 -96.61 -37.43
N ASN A 260 -18.79 -96.33 -36.19
CA ASN A 260 -19.50 -97.30 -35.34
C ASN A 260 -20.87 -97.69 -35.91
N ALA A 261 -21.63 -96.72 -36.41
CA ALA A 261 -22.92 -96.98 -37.06
C ALA A 261 -22.73 -97.82 -38.33
N LEU A 262 -21.71 -97.54 -39.14
CA LEU A 262 -21.37 -98.33 -40.32
C LEU A 262 -21.00 -99.76 -39.95
N TYR A 263 -20.16 -99.97 -38.93
CA TYR A 263 -19.85 -101.31 -38.41
C TYR A 263 -21.10 -102.04 -37.93
N MET A 264 -22.02 -101.34 -37.24
CA MET A 264 -23.28 -101.94 -36.79
C MET A 264 -24.19 -102.32 -37.97
N VAL A 265 -24.28 -101.50 -39.02
CA VAL A 265 -25.04 -101.80 -40.25
C VAL A 265 -24.41 -102.98 -40.99
N ILE A 266 -23.08 -103.01 -41.11
CA ILE A 266 -22.35 -104.12 -41.73
C ILE A 266 -22.51 -105.39 -40.91
N ALA A 267 -22.42 -105.35 -39.58
CA ALA A 267 -22.59 -106.51 -38.70
C ALA A 267 -24.04 -107.04 -38.69
N ASN A 268 -25.05 -106.16 -38.65
CA ASN A 268 -26.47 -106.57 -38.78
C ASN A 268 -26.83 -107.00 -40.21
N GLY A 269 -26.13 -106.50 -41.22
CA GLY A 269 -26.20 -106.98 -42.59
C GLY A 269 -25.57 -108.37 -42.74
N LEU A 270 -24.39 -108.59 -42.16
CA LEU A 270 -23.70 -109.88 -42.11
C LEU A 270 -24.48 -110.93 -41.32
N ASP A 271 -25.15 -110.59 -40.22
CA ASP A 271 -26.06 -111.52 -39.53
C ASP A 271 -27.28 -111.91 -40.39
N ARG A 272 -27.68 -111.05 -41.33
CA ARG A 272 -28.75 -111.35 -42.30
C ARG A 272 -28.25 -112.12 -43.54
N TYR A 273 -26.93 -112.18 -43.75
CA TYR A 273 -26.27 -112.87 -44.87
C TYR A 273 -25.48 -114.12 -44.44
N CYS A 274 -25.29 -114.38 -43.14
CA CYS A 274 -24.67 -115.61 -42.62
C CYS A 274 -25.67 -116.78 -42.62
N GLY A 275 -26.11 -117.10 -43.81
CA GLY A 275 -26.93 -118.24 -44.17
C GLY A 275 -26.66 -118.62 -45.62
N LEU A 276 -25.39 -118.59 -46.06
CA LEU A 276 -24.80 -119.45 -47.09
C LEU A 276 -23.31 -119.09 -47.31
N ASP A 277 -22.47 -120.11 -47.22
CA ASP A 277 -21.11 -120.26 -47.75
C ASP A 277 -19.97 -119.29 -47.35
N THR A 278 -19.09 -119.85 -46.51
CA THR A 278 -17.72 -119.41 -46.24
C THR A 278 -16.84 -119.49 -47.49
N ARG A 279 -16.71 -118.38 -48.22
CA ARG A 279 -15.53 -118.03 -49.05
C ARG A 279 -15.73 -116.63 -49.64
N CYS A 280 -15.17 -115.61 -49.00
CA CYS A 280 -14.70 -114.34 -49.61
C CYS A 280 -14.26 -113.42 -48.47
N LEU A 281 -12.96 -113.39 -48.17
CA LEU A 281 -12.37 -112.30 -47.40
C LEU A 281 -11.11 -111.85 -48.14
N GLU A 282 -11.31 -111.09 -49.22
CA GLU A 282 -10.26 -110.21 -49.72
C GLU A 282 -10.24 -108.97 -48.82
N ILE A 283 -9.08 -108.77 -48.20
CA ILE A 283 -8.71 -107.60 -47.42
C ILE A 283 -8.63 -106.44 -48.40
N VAL A 284 -9.61 -105.53 -48.36
CA VAL A 284 -9.46 -104.19 -48.93
C VAL A 284 -8.76 -103.35 -47.86
N ASP A 285 -7.44 -103.25 -47.98
CA ASP A 285 -6.63 -102.24 -47.31
C ASP A 285 -7.10 -100.85 -47.78
N VAL A 286 -8.01 -100.24 -47.03
CA VAL A 286 -8.32 -98.81 -47.17
C VAL A 286 -7.25 -98.07 -46.38
N GLY A 287 -6.21 -97.63 -47.10
CA GLY A 287 -5.16 -96.77 -46.56
C GLY A 287 -5.75 -95.52 -45.90
N ILE A 288 -5.54 -95.41 -44.60
CA ILE A 288 -5.74 -94.20 -43.82
C ILE A 288 -4.45 -93.37 -43.93
N PRO A 289 -4.45 -92.16 -44.53
CA PRO A 289 -3.26 -91.32 -44.49
C PRO A 289 -3.12 -90.70 -43.10
N GLY A 290 -2.15 -91.22 -42.36
CA GLY A 290 -1.71 -90.73 -41.07
C GLY A 290 -0.97 -89.40 -41.15
N GLN A 291 -1.06 -88.68 -40.04
CA GLN A 291 -0.43 -87.40 -39.72
C GLN A 291 1.08 -87.36 -39.92
N GLY A 292 1.55 -86.20 -40.40
CA GLY A 292 2.74 -85.52 -39.88
C GLY A 292 3.96 -85.51 -40.79
N PHE A 293 4.25 -84.36 -41.40
CA PHE A 293 5.63 -83.84 -41.41
C PHE A 293 5.62 -82.33 -41.72
N MET A 294 6.09 -81.54 -40.75
CA MET A 294 6.61 -80.20 -40.96
C MET A 294 7.95 -80.29 -41.71
N ASP A 295 8.26 -79.22 -42.43
CA ASP A 295 9.58 -78.79 -42.88
C ASP A 295 10.25 -79.43 -44.11
N GLU A 296 10.40 -78.52 -45.09
CA GLU A 296 11.65 -78.23 -45.80
C GLU A 296 12.19 -79.27 -46.78
N LYS A 297 11.93 -79.00 -48.08
CA LYS A 297 12.89 -79.13 -49.20
C LYS A 297 12.23 -78.58 -50.48
N ARG A 298 12.60 -77.36 -50.89
CA ARG A 298 13.66 -77.07 -51.87
C ARG A 298 13.24 -77.44 -53.29
N PHE A 299 12.79 -76.41 -54.02
CA PHE A 299 12.71 -76.33 -55.47
C PHE A 299 14.01 -76.83 -56.11
N ILE A 300 13.92 -77.85 -56.97
CA ILE A 300 14.88 -78.08 -58.04
C ILE A 300 14.08 -78.42 -59.30
N PHE A 301 14.09 -77.47 -60.24
CA PHE A 301 13.72 -77.65 -61.65
C PHE A 301 14.77 -78.54 -62.32
N TYR A 302 14.33 -79.51 -63.12
CA TYR A 302 15.10 -79.95 -64.29
C TYR A 302 14.16 -80.21 -65.47
N ASP A 303 14.53 -79.59 -66.57
CA ASP A 303 13.93 -79.56 -67.90
C ASP A 303 14.06 -80.89 -68.68
N SER A 304 13.35 -80.92 -69.82
CA SER A 304 13.41 -81.86 -70.97
C SER A 304 12.47 -83.08 -70.84
N PHE A 305 11.51 -83.33 -71.74
CA PHE A 305 11.39 -83.06 -73.17
C PHE A 305 9.93 -82.84 -73.56
#